data_AF-A0A7C9EGF2-F1
#
_entry.id   AF-A0A7C9EGF2-F1
#
_cell.length_a   1.000
_cell.length_b   1.000
_cell.length_c   1.000
_cell.angle_alpha   90.00
_cell.angle_beta   90.00
_cell.angle_gamma   90.00
#
_symmetry.space_group_name_H-M   'P 1'
#
loop_
_entity.id
_entity.type
_entity.pdbx_description
1 polymer ?
#
loop_
_entity_poly.entity_id
_entity_poly.type
_entity_poly.pdbx_seq_one_letter_code
_entity_poly.pdbx_strand_id
1 'polypeptide(L)'
;SKSPNEVRNQKRDISKSGQFVWIPFVEEIVPDVDLGRREMHISPPKGLLELNLRFDERSKKERRLLEWKERKKFQRRLIAAKKKLRELEQQHIFQGFRYGEKSQRKLLAEQILSVNSSLLRQALKAAEVPNKGYSGRRSMQDMITQKCGNALKISEKHLASVGREKLEAYYKHKEIGLGLMSEGKVAIVLMSATGKPERSFDNGAFETCEYSTIDLVETLLLDMERFVEEEQRASVPIILILPAHEIQPLEELFASHDHFGFTPEKVTFLVEESLPVVSCSSVEQKNYKVLMKSPWMILQSPLGSGGIISMLSSYNISEDLIKSGVEYLELCNINKRCLCGSLNFLGFVSSCEADVGIQTFKDLGEDDFHVVLPMKSMKKLMKQMEQLPLQPIPKSNSHVEMVNKEWVDIVPSAPNSYEFCCSIYD
;
A
#
# COMPACT_ATOMS: atom_id res chain seq x y z
N SER A 1 -53.89 48.56 -41.38
CA SER A 1 -54.85 47.62 -40.76
C SER A 1 -54.13 46.85 -39.66
N LYS A 2 -54.87 46.48 -38.62
CA LYS A 2 -54.44 46.12 -37.25
C LYS A 2 -53.50 44.89 -37.13
N SER A 3 -52.75 44.92 -36.03
CA SER A 3 -51.79 44.00 -35.38
C SER A 3 -52.41 42.68 -34.84
N PRO A 4 -51.73 41.87 -33.98
CA PRO A 4 -50.52 41.02 -34.17
C PRO A 4 -50.74 39.58 -33.60
N ASN A 5 -49.75 38.68 -33.66
CA ASN A 5 -49.64 37.61 -32.65
C ASN A 5 -48.19 37.12 -32.46
N GLU A 6 -47.74 37.23 -31.20
CA GLU A 6 -46.48 36.76 -30.64
C GLU A 6 -46.48 35.23 -30.48
N VAL A 7 -45.34 34.57 -30.72
CA VAL A 7 -45.02 33.30 -30.03
C VAL A 7 -43.56 33.31 -29.59
N ARG A 8 -43.41 33.30 -28.26
CA ARG A 8 -42.18 33.14 -27.47
C ARG A 8 -41.42 31.86 -27.84
N ASN A 9 -40.14 32.00 -28.17
CA ASN A 9 -39.17 30.90 -28.22
C ASN A 9 -38.76 30.48 -26.78
N GLN A 10 -39.30 29.36 -26.29
CA GLN A 10 -38.85 28.74 -25.04
C GLN A 10 -37.62 27.85 -25.30
N LYS A 11 -36.52 28.19 -24.63
CA LYS A 11 -35.33 27.33 -24.44
C LYS A 11 -35.78 26.03 -23.76
N ARG A 12 -35.52 24.88 -24.38
CA ARG A 12 -35.61 23.58 -23.72
C ARG A 12 -34.31 23.31 -22.98
N ASP A 13 -34.39 23.27 -21.66
CA ASP A 13 -33.34 22.78 -20.78
C ASP A 13 -33.10 21.29 -21.05
N ILE A 14 -31.90 20.95 -21.54
CA ILE A 14 -31.43 19.57 -21.60
C ILE A 14 -30.91 19.21 -20.20
N SER A 15 -31.79 18.68 -19.38
CA SER A 15 -31.47 18.18 -18.05
C SER A 15 -30.66 16.89 -18.14
N LYS A 16 -29.39 16.97 -17.72
CA LYS A 16 -28.54 15.95 -17.08
C LYS A 16 -28.96 14.48 -17.26
N SER A 17 -28.14 13.75 -18.02
CA SER A 17 -28.04 12.29 -18.04
C SER A 17 -27.97 11.73 -16.61
N GLY A 18 -29.03 11.04 -16.18
CA GLY A 18 -29.01 10.19 -15.00
C GLY A 18 -28.11 8.97 -15.25
N GLN A 19 -27.39 8.55 -14.21
CA GLN A 19 -26.74 7.24 -14.17
C GLN A 19 -27.80 6.16 -14.45
N PHE A 20 -27.63 5.41 -15.53
CA PHE A 20 -28.38 4.18 -15.73
C PHE A 20 -27.75 3.11 -14.83
N VAL A 21 -28.50 2.66 -13.83
CA VAL A 21 -28.18 1.46 -13.05
C VAL A 21 -28.80 0.28 -13.77
N TRP A 22 -28.01 -0.70 -14.15
CA TRP A 22 -28.51 -1.96 -14.69
C TRP A 22 -29.20 -2.72 -13.56
N ILE A 23 -30.51 -2.84 -13.66
CA ILE A 23 -31.31 -3.70 -12.81
C ILE A 23 -31.35 -5.05 -13.53
N PRO A 24 -30.79 -6.15 -12.97
CA PRO A 24 -31.09 -7.47 -13.50
C PRO A 24 -32.59 -7.64 -13.38
N PHE A 25 -33.28 -7.74 -14.51
CA PHE A 25 -34.72 -8.03 -14.51
C PHE A 25 -34.90 -9.34 -13.77
N VAL A 26 -35.60 -9.29 -12.63
CA VAL A 26 -36.06 -10.48 -11.93
C VAL A 26 -36.95 -11.24 -12.90
N GLU A 27 -36.70 -12.54 -13.07
CA GLU A 27 -37.33 -13.35 -14.12
C GLU A 27 -38.85 -13.41 -14.02
N GLU A 28 -39.48 -13.11 -12.88
CA GLU A 28 -40.91 -12.78 -12.78
C GLU A 28 -41.26 -12.24 -11.38
N ILE A 29 -42.10 -11.21 -11.27
CA ILE A 29 -42.71 -10.81 -9.99
C ILE A 29 -43.92 -11.74 -9.77
N VAL A 30 -43.72 -12.83 -9.00
CA VAL A 30 -44.80 -13.77 -8.67
C VAL A 30 -45.53 -13.27 -7.42
N PRO A 31 -46.84 -12.95 -7.50
CA PRO A 31 -47.62 -12.53 -6.35
C PRO A 31 -48.04 -13.72 -5.47
N ASP A 32 -47.92 -13.57 -4.16
CA ASP A 32 -48.49 -14.51 -3.19
C ASP A 32 -49.98 -14.21 -3.02
N VAL A 33 -50.83 -15.16 -3.42
CA VAL A 33 -52.30 -15.01 -3.34
C VAL A 33 -52.85 -15.92 -2.24
N ASP A 34 -53.40 -15.32 -1.18
CA ASP A 34 -54.16 -16.03 -0.15
C ASP A 34 -55.65 -15.99 -0.53
N LEU A 35 -56.14 -17.11 -1.08
CA LEU A 35 -57.54 -17.27 -1.48
C LEU A 35 -58.52 -17.34 -0.30
N GLY A 36 -58.04 -17.72 0.90
CA GLY A 36 -58.86 -17.81 2.11
C GLY A 36 -59.17 -16.43 2.70
N ARG A 37 -58.19 -15.53 2.65
CA ARG A 37 -58.33 -14.13 3.08
C ARG A 37 -58.76 -13.17 1.97
N ARG A 38 -58.73 -13.64 0.70
CA ARG A 38 -58.94 -12.81 -0.51
C ARG A 38 -57.92 -11.66 -0.60
N GLU A 39 -56.68 -11.93 -0.20
CA GLU A 39 -55.59 -10.97 -0.20
C GLU A 39 -54.50 -11.42 -1.18
N MET A 40 -53.81 -10.44 -1.78
CA MET A 40 -52.73 -10.66 -2.72
C MET A 40 -51.56 -9.77 -2.32
N HIS A 41 -50.42 -10.40 -2.02
CA HIS A 41 -49.19 -9.73 -1.63
C HIS A 41 -48.20 -9.74 -2.81
N ILE A 42 -47.72 -8.54 -3.17
CA ILE A 42 -46.69 -8.37 -4.18
C ILE A 42 -45.42 -7.92 -3.45
N SER A 43 -44.44 -8.80 -3.35
CA SER A 43 -43.13 -8.47 -2.78
C SER A 43 -42.24 -7.89 -3.89
N PRO A 44 -41.79 -6.63 -3.78
CA PRO A 44 -40.87 -6.08 -4.77
C PRO A 44 -39.52 -6.82 -4.74
N PRO A 45 -38.78 -6.86 -5.87
CA PRO A 45 -37.41 -7.36 -5.93
C PRO A 45 -36.52 -6.78 -4.82
N LYS A 46 -35.70 -7.64 -4.20
CA LYS A 46 -34.65 -7.19 -3.29
C LYS A 46 -33.78 -6.11 -3.98
N GLY A 47 -33.54 -5.00 -3.28
CA GLY A 47 -32.80 -3.85 -3.82
C GLY A 47 -33.63 -2.80 -4.57
N LEU A 48 -34.85 -3.08 -5.04
CA LEU A 48 -35.66 -2.09 -5.79
C LEU A 48 -36.06 -0.87 -4.92
N LEU A 49 -36.43 -1.12 -3.67
CA LEU A 49 -36.79 -0.07 -2.70
C LEU A 49 -35.54 0.69 -2.19
N GLU A 50 -34.38 0.04 -2.19
CA GLU A 50 -33.10 0.60 -1.72
C GLU A 50 -32.52 1.63 -2.71
N LEU A 51 -32.86 1.54 -4.00
CA LEU A 51 -32.43 2.50 -5.03
C LEU A 51 -32.91 3.94 -4.78
N ASN A 52 -34.00 4.11 -4.02
CA ASN A 52 -34.55 5.41 -3.65
C ASN A 52 -34.16 5.85 -2.23
N LEU A 53 -33.54 4.97 -1.44
CA LEU A 53 -33.04 5.32 -0.12
C LEU A 53 -31.79 6.18 -0.28
N ARG A 54 -31.93 7.47 0.04
CA ARG A 54 -30.79 8.36 0.18
C ARG A 54 -30.16 8.09 1.54
N PHE A 55 -29.10 7.30 1.56
CA PHE A 55 -28.29 7.05 2.76
C PHE A 55 -27.70 8.33 3.39
N ASP A 56 -27.61 9.40 2.62
CA ASP A 56 -27.19 10.72 3.10
C ASP A 56 -28.43 11.56 3.45
N GLU A 57 -28.62 11.92 4.72
CA GLU A 57 -29.74 12.75 5.20
C GLU A 57 -29.55 14.24 4.90
N ARG A 58 -28.34 14.68 4.49
CA ARG A 58 -28.00 16.10 4.30
C ARG A 58 -28.75 16.71 3.13
N SER A 59 -29.04 18.01 3.20
CA SER A 59 -29.72 18.74 2.11
C SER A 59 -28.87 18.81 0.84
N LYS A 60 -29.52 18.96 -0.32
CA LYS A 60 -28.83 19.14 -1.62
C LYS A 60 -27.86 20.33 -1.63
N LYS A 61 -28.17 21.39 -0.87
CA LYS A 61 -27.34 22.58 -0.73
C LYS A 61 -26.06 22.27 0.05
N GLU A 62 -26.16 21.52 1.14
CA GLU A 62 -25.02 21.09 1.97
C GLU A 62 -24.08 20.15 1.22
N ARG A 63 -24.62 19.15 0.51
CA ARG A 63 -23.79 18.23 -0.29
C ARG A 63 -22.98 18.96 -1.36
N ARG A 64 -23.61 19.88 -2.10
CA ARG A 64 -22.92 20.71 -3.09
C ARG A 64 -21.83 21.59 -2.47
N LEU A 65 -22.07 22.11 -1.27
CA LEU A 65 -21.08 22.90 -0.53
C LEU A 65 -19.88 22.03 -0.11
N LEU A 66 -20.12 20.83 0.41
CA LEU A 66 -19.07 19.88 0.77
C LEU A 66 -18.24 19.47 -0.45
N GLU A 67 -18.89 19.05 -1.53
CA GLU A 67 -18.20 18.71 -2.78
C GLU A 67 -17.36 19.90 -3.30
N TRP A 68 -17.88 21.12 -3.20
CA TRP A 68 -17.13 22.32 -3.61
C TRP A 68 -15.92 22.58 -2.71
N LYS A 69 -16.07 22.40 -1.39
CA LYS A 69 -14.96 22.52 -0.43
C LYS A 69 -13.89 21.47 -0.72
N GLU A 70 -14.27 20.23 -0.95
CA GLU A 70 -13.36 19.13 -1.30
C GLU A 70 -12.64 19.38 -2.62
N ARG A 71 -13.37 19.79 -3.67
CA ARG A 71 -12.78 20.17 -4.96
C ARG A 71 -11.77 21.30 -4.81
N LYS A 72 -12.06 22.32 -4.00
CA LYS A 72 -11.10 23.41 -3.71
C LYS A 72 -9.87 22.90 -2.94
N LYS A 73 -10.06 22.05 -1.93
CA LYS A 73 -8.94 21.45 -1.17
C LYS A 73 -8.06 20.60 -2.09
N PHE A 74 -8.67 19.78 -2.93
CA PHE A 74 -8.00 18.96 -3.93
C PHE A 74 -7.19 19.83 -4.92
N GLN A 75 -7.80 20.87 -5.49
CA GLN A 75 -7.12 21.78 -6.42
C GLN A 75 -5.91 22.49 -5.77
N ARG A 76 -6.05 22.96 -4.52
CA ARG A 76 -4.94 23.58 -3.77
C ARG A 76 -3.78 22.60 -3.57
N ARG A 77 -4.08 21.36 -3.14
CA ARG A 77 -3.07 20.31 -2.99
C ARG A 77 -2.39 19.99 -4.33
N LEU A 78 -3.17 19.90 -5.41
CA LEU A 78 -2.64 19.58 -6.74
C LEU A 78 -1.72 20.69 -7.25
N ILE A 79 -2.06 21.96 -7.04
CA ILE A 79 -1.19 23.09 -7.39
C ILE A 79 0.13 23.02 -6.63
N ALA A 80 0.08 22.71 -5.32
CA ALA A 80 1.27 22.55 -4.50
C ALA A 80 2.14 21.36 -4.98
N ALA A 81 1.54 20.21 -5.28
CA ALA A 81 2.25 19.03 -5.80
C ALA A 81 2.91 19.33 -7.17
N LYS A 82 2.18 19.99 -8.08
CA LYS A 82 2.73 20.44 -9.38
C LYS A 82 3.90 21.42 -9.21
N LYS A 83 3.84 22.30 -8.20
CA LYS A 83 4.95 23.21 -7.89
C LYS A 83 6.20 22.43 -7.48
N LYS A 84 6.07 21.47 -6.56
CA LYS A 84 7.18 20.60 -6.13
C LYS A 84 7.78 19.79 -7.28
N LEU A 85 6.95 19.26 -8.18
CA LEU A 85 7.44 18.53 -9.36
C LEU A 85 8.19 19.44 -10.35
N ARG A 86 7.79 20.71 -10.51
CA ARG A 86 8.59 21.69 -11.29
C ARG A 86 9.92 21.99 -10.64
N GLU A 87 9.97 22.10 -9.31
CA GLU A 87 11.23 22.29 -8.57
C GLU A 87 12.19 21.11 -8.75
N LEU A 88 11.66 19.92 -9.08
CA LEU A 88 12.43 18.71 -9.42
C LEU A 88 12.61 18.51 -10.94
N GLU A 89 12.29 19.52 -11.75
CA GLU A 89 12.39 19.50 -13.22
C GLU A 89 11.52 18.46 -13.95
N GLN A 90 10.44 17.99 -13.29
CA GLN A 90 9.53 16.96 -13.80
C GLN A 90 8.25 17.54 -14.47
N GLN A 91 8.37 18.67 -15.18
CA GLN A 91 7.20 19.32 -15.80
C GLN A 91 6.58 18.53 -16.97
N HIS A 92 7.31 17.60 -17.58
CA HIS A 92 6.84 16.81 -18.72
C HIS A 92 5.61 15.96 -18.38
N ILE A 93 5.49 15.51 -17.12
CA ILE A 93 4.32 14.78 -16.59
C ILE A 93 3.01 15.54 -16.87
N PHE A 94 3.04 16.88 -16.90
CA PHE A 94 1.82 17.68 -17.08
C PHE A 94 1.29 17.69 -18.51
N GLN A 95 2.05 17.18 -19.48
CA GLN A 95 1.60 17.08 -20.86
C GLN A 95 0.36 16.19 -20.99
N GLY A 96 0.23 15.17 -20.14
CA GLY A 96 -0.94 14.30 -20.06
C GLY A 96 -2.28 15.04 -19.87
N PHE A 97 -2.26 16.18 -19.17
CA PHE A 97 -3.46 16.99 -18.98
C PHE A 97 -4.00 17.63 -20.26
N ARG A 98 -3.17 17.78 -21.30
CA ARG A 98 -3.58 18.41 -22.57
C ARG A 98 -4.37 17.44 -23.45
N TYR A 99 -4.03 16.16 -23.42
CA TYR A 99 -4.52 15.17 -24.36
C TYR A 99 -5.54 14.20 -23.75
N GLY A 100 -5.52 13.98 -22.43
CA GLY A 100 -6.43 13.03 -21.80
C GLY A 100 -7.89 13.50 -21.73
N GLU A 101 -8.81 12.57 -21.59
CA GLU A 101 -10.22 12.80 -21.24
C GLU A 101 -10.39 13.18 -19.76
N LYS A 102 -11.63 13.51 -19.34
CA LYS A 102 -11.91 13.93 -17.96
C LYS A 102 -11.51 12.86 -16.92
N SER A 103 -11.77 11.58 -17.19
CA SER A 103 -11.40 10.45 -16.33
C SER A 103 -9.88 10.29 -16.24
N GLN A 104 -9.19 10.31 -17.38
CA GLN A 104 -7.74 10.20 -17.49
C GLN A 104 -7.02 11.37 -16.80
N ARG A 105 -7.51 12.61 -16.96
CA ARG A 105 -7.00 13.77 -16.24
C ARG A 105 -7.19 13.66 -14.74
N LYS A 106 -8.30 13.05 -14.29
CA LYS A 106 -8.56 12.81 -12.87
C LYS A 106 -7.54 11.80 -12.33
N LEU A 107 -7.32 10.69 -13.03
CA LEU A 107 -6.34 9.67 -12.68
C LEU A 107 -4.93 10.27 -12.54
N LEU A 108 -4.47 11.03 -13.53
CA LEU A 108 -3.17 11.69 -13.47
C LEU A 108 -3.06 12.68 -12.30
N ALA A 109 -4.14 13.41 -12.00
CA ALA A 109 -4.17 14.34 -10.87
C ALA A 109 -4.08 13.61 -9.52
N GLU A 110 -4.74 12.46 -9.38
CA GLU A 110 -4.67 11.62 -8.19
C GLU A 110 -3.28 11.03 -8.00
N GLN A 111 -2.64 10.53 -9.07
CA GLN A 111 -1.26 10.05 -9.02
C GLN A 111 -0.26 11.15 -8.65
N ILE A 112 -0.37 12.35 -9.23
CA ILE A 112 0.50 13.47 -8.86
C ILE A 112 0.37 13.84 -7.37
N LEU A 113 -0.82 13.65 -6.79
CA LEU A 113 -1.04 13.89 -5.36
C LEU A 113 -0.48 12.79 -4.47
N SER A 114 -0.42 11.55 -4.95
CA SER A 114 0.15 10.42 -4.20
C SER A 114 1.68 10.37 -4.27
N VAL A 115 2.32 10.97 -5.28
CA VAL A 115 3.78 10.99 -5.39
C VAL A 115 4.42 11.70 -4.19
N ASN A 116 5.24 10.94 -3.46
CA ASN A 116 6.04 11.45 -2.36
C ASN A 116 7.24 12.27 -2.87
N SER A 117 7.04 13.60 -2.93
CA SER A 117 8.05 14.54 -3.44
C SER A 117 9.39 14.52 -2.70
N SER A 118 9.40 14.18 -1.41
CA SER A 118 10.64 14.11 -0.62
C SER A 118 11.44 12.86 -0.95
N LEU A 119 10.77 11.70 -1.07
CA LEU A 119 11.43 10.47 -1.49
C LEU A 119 11.89 10.55 -2.95
N LEU A 120 11.08 11.14 -3.84
CA LEU A 120 11.49 11.38 -5.23
C LEU A 120 12.76 12.24 -5.31
N ARG A 121 12.89 13.28 -4.47
CA ARG A 121 14.11 14.09 -4.41
C ARG A 121 15.32 13.25 -3.96
N GLN A 122 15.15 12.37 -2.97
CA GLN A 122 16.21 11.47 -2.51
C GLN A 122 16.60 10.48 -3.61
N ALA A 123 15.62 9.93 -4.32
CA ALA A 123 15.82 9.00 -5.43
C ALA A 123 16.62 9.63 -6.58
N LEU A 124 16.27 10.86 -6.97
CA LEU A 124 17.01 11.61 -8.01
C LEU A 124 18.47 11.83 -7.60
N LYS A 125 18.73 12.18 -6.33
CA LYS A 125 20.10 12.31 -5.80
C LYS A 125 20.84 10.97 -5.76
N ALA A 126 20.16 9.88 -5.39
CA ALA A 126 20.75 8.55 -5.37
C ALA A 126 21.15 8.08 -6.78
N ALA A 127 20.40 8.49 -7.81
CA ALA A 127 20.73 8.19 -9.20
C ALA A 127 21.96 8.98 -9.72
N GLU A 128 22.25 10.16 -9.16
CA GLU A 128 23.43 10.98 -9.51
C GLU A 128 24.74 10.39 -8.98
N VAL A 129 24.69 9.63 -7.88
CA VAL A 129 25.88 9.00 -7.28
C VAL A 129 25.93 7.55 -7.75
N PRO A 130 26.70 7.21 -8.81
CA PRO A 130 26.83 5.82 -9.23
C PRO A 130 27.51 5.03 -8.11
N ASN A 131 26.73 4.20 -7.41
CA ASN A 131 27.30 3.14 -6.59
C ASN A 131 28.04 2.18 -7.54
N LYS A 132 29.35 2.36 -7.65
CA LYS A 132 30.25 1.43 -8.36
C LYS A 132 30.22 0.09 -7.60
N GLY A 133 29.32 -0.81 -7.95
CA GLY A 133 29.48 -2.20 -7.52
C GLY A 133 28.31 -3.17 -7.67
N TYR A 134 27.04 -2.75 -7.71
CA TYR A 134 25.95 -3.72 -7.49
C TYR A 134 24.69 -3.42 -8.30
N SER A 135 24.13 -4.47 -8.91
CA SER A 135 23.04 -4.41 -9.91
C SER A 135 21.70 -4.99 -9.41
N GLY A 136 21.53 -5.29 -8.12
CA GLY A 136 20.35 -5.99 -7.57
C GLY A 136 19.84 -5.42 -6.24
N ARG A 137 18.63 -5.85 -5.82
CA ARG A 137 18.10 -5.61 -4.46
C ARG A 137 19.03 -6.28 -3.45
N ARG A 138 19.38 -5.59 -2.36
CA ARG A 138 20.15 -6.24 -1.27
C ARG A 138 19.24 -7.11 -0.42
N SER A 139 19.40 -8.42 -0.55
CA SER A 139 18.92 -9.40 0.43
C SER A 139 19.86 -9.48 1.62
N MET A 140 19.38 -9.92 2.79
CA MET A 140 20.27 -10.33 3.88
C MET A 140 21.26 -11.40 3.45
N GLN A 141 20.89 -12.29 2.53
CA GLN A 141 21.78 -13.33 2.03
C GLN A 141 22.95 -12.74 1.23
N ASP A 142 22.73 -11.63 0.52
CA ASP A 142 23.80 -10.86 -0.14
C ASP A 142 24.72 -10.20 0.87
N MET A 143 24.16 -9.63 1.95
CA MET A 143 24.95 -9.03 3.04
C MET A 143 25.81 -10.06 3.77
N ILE A 144 25.30 -11.29 3.93
CA ILE A 144 26.02 -12.41 4.57
C ILE A 144 27.12 -12.98 3.65
N THR A 145 26.84 -13.11 2.35
CA THR A 145 27.81 -13.68 1.37
C THR A 145 28.88 -12.67 0.97
N GLN A 146 28.58 -11.37 1.04
CA GLN A 146 29.58 -10.31 0.91
C GLN A 146 30.57 -10.42 2.06
N LYS A 147 31.76 -10.98 1.78
CA LYS A 147 32.91 -10.95 2.70
C LYS A 147 33.31 -9.50 2.96
N CYS A 148 32.62 -8.86 3.90
CA CYS A 148 33.03 -7.59 4.44
C CYS A 148 34.25 -7.86 5.33
N GLY A 149 35.42 -7.34 4.96
CA GLY A 149 36.68 -7.56 5.70
C GLY A 149 36.63 -7.14 7.18
N ASN A 150 35.56 -6.45 7.60
CA ASN A 150 35.33 -5.93 8.95
C ASN A 150 34.07 -6.53 9.61
N ALA A 151 33.67 -7.76 9.26
CA ALA A 151 32.53 -8.42 9.90
C ALA A 151 32.83 -8.75 11.39
N LEU A 152 31.99 -8.25 12.30
CA LEU A 152 32.06 -8.58 13.72
C LEU A 152 31.08 -9.72 14.03
N LYS A 153 31.54 -10.71 14.81
CA LYS A 153 30.67 -11.78 15.30
C LYS A 153 29.73 -11.22 16.37
N ILE A 154 28.42 -11.38 16.18
CA ILE A 154 27.42 -11.07 17.21
C ILE A 154 27.68 -11.96 18.43
N SER A 155 27.70 -11.36 19.62
CA SER A 155 27.91 -12.08 20.88
C SER A 155 26.77 -13.08 21.12
N GLU A 156 27.10 -14.28 21.62
CA GLU A 156 26.13 -15.36 21.84
C GLU A 156 24.99 -14.98 22.78
N LYS A 157 25.19 -14.01 23.68
CA LYS A 157 24.13 -13.48 24.56
C LYS A 157 22.99 -12.77 23.82
N HIS A 158 23.20 -12.36 22.57
CA HIS A 158 22.18 -11.71 21.73
C HIS A 158 21.67 -12.65 20.62
N LEU A 159 22.01 -13.94 20.68
CA LEU A 159 21.59 -14.94 19.72
C LEU A 159 20.77 -16.03 20.42
N ALA A 160 19.47 -16.07 20.11
CA ALA A 160 18.59 -17.16 20.49
C ALA A 160 18.45 -18.16 19.35
N SER A 161 18.38 -19.46 19.67
CA SER A 161 18.06 -20.51 18.69
C SER A 161 17.16 -21.54 19.36
N VAL A 162 16.04 -21.85 18.70
CA VAL A 162 15.00 -22.77 19.20
C VAL A 162 15.57 -24.14 19.60
N GLY A 163 16.69 -24.58 19.01
CA GLY A 163 17.35 -25.85 19.34
C GLY A 163 18.45 -25.79 20.41
N ARG A 164 18.81 -24.60 20.92
CA ARG A 164 19.91 -24.42 21.90
C ARG A 164 19.53 -23.66 23.16
N GLU A 165 18.35 -23.04 23.20
CA GLU A 165 17.90 -22.35 24.41
C GLU A 165 17.58 -23.33 25.55
N LYS A 166 17.89 -22.90 26.78
CA LYS A 166 17.42 -23.59 27.98
C LYS A 166 15.91 -23.41 28.07
N LEU A 167 15.20 -24.50 28.34
CA LEU A 167 13.73 -24.53 28.42
C LEU A 167 13.15 -23.46 29.36
N GLU A 168 13.84 -23.15 30.47
CA GLU A 168 13.43 -22.08 31.39
C GLU A 168 13.50 -20.68 30.77
N ALA A 169 14.53 -20.39 29.98
CA ALA A 169 14.66 -19.10 29.30
C ALA A 169 13.56 -18.92 28.24
N TYR A 170 13.25 -20.00 27.52
CA TYR A 170 12.15 -20.04 26.56
C TYR A 170 10.81 -19.69 27.22
N TYR A 171 10.43 -20.37 28.31
CA TYR A 171 9.18 -20.09 29.02
C TYR A 171 9.11 -18.66 29.57
N LYS A 172 10.23 -18.17 30.13
CA LYS A 172 10.32 -16.79 30.62
C LYS A 172 10.08 -15.77 29.50
N HIS A 173 10.68 -15.97 28.32
CA HIS A 173 10.44 -15.11 27.16
C HIS A 173 8.98 -15.20 26.70
N LYS A 174 8.39 -16.41 26.65
CA LYS A 174 6.98 -16.58 26.31
C LYS A 174 6.06 -15.76 27.22
N GLU A 175 6.30 -15.80 28.53
CA GLU A 175 5.51 -15.09 29.53
C GLU A 175 5.61 -13.57 29.38
N ILE A 176 6.83 -13.05 29.15
CA ILE A 176 7.06 -11.61 28.87
C ILE A 176 6.30 -11.20 27.61
N GLY A 177 6.43 -11.97 26.53
CA GLY A 177 5.74 -11.68 25.27
C GLY A 177 4.22 -11.69 25.39
N LEU A 178 3.67 -12.67 26.13
CA LEU A 178 2.23 -12.75 26.41
C LEU A 178 1.74 -11.54 27.19
N GLY A 179 2.49 -11.11 28.22
CA GLY A 179 2.18 -9.90 28.99
C GLY A 179 2.13 -8.67 28.08
N LEU A 180 3.13 -8.48 27.23
CA LEU A 180 3.16 -7.35 26.29
C LEU A 180 2.00 -7.36 25.29
N MET A 181 1.64 -8.53 24.74
CA MET A 181 0.51 -8.64 23.82
C MET A 181 -0.83 -8.39 24.49
N SER A 182 -1.09 -9.03 25.63
CA SER A 182 -2.36 -8.91 26.36
C SER A 182 -2.63 -7.49 26.85
N GLU A 183 -1.58 -6.75 27.25
CA GLU A 183 -1.64 -5.35 27.63
C GLU A 183 -1.79 -4.38 26.44
N GLY A 184 -1.80 -4.88 25.20
CA GLY A 184 -1.91 -4.05 23.99
C GLY A 184 -0.66 -3.23 23.68
N LYS A 185 0.52 -3.65 24.19
CA LYS A 185 1.80 -2.97 23.99
C LYS A 185 2.48 -3.31 22.66
N VAL A 186 1.85 -4.12 21.83
CA VAL A 186 2.41 -4.62 20.56
C VAL A 186 1.44 -4.31 19.44
N ALA A 187 1.96 -3.79 18.33
CA ALA A 187 1.23 -3.71 17.07
C ALA A 187 1.92 -4.57 16.01
N ILE A 188 1.12 -5.21 15.17
CA ILE A 188 1.57 -6.06 14.08
C ILE A 188 1.45 -5.30 12.77
N VAL A 189 2.50 -5.33 11.95
CA VAL A 189 2.51 -4.79 10.60
C VAL A 189 2.82 -5.91 9.62
N LEU A 190 1.83 -6.25 8.81
CA LEU A 190 1.95 -7.25 7.75
C LEU A 190 2.08 -6.54 6.41
N MET A 191 3.15 -6.82 5.67
CA MET A 191 3.36 -6.30 4.33
C MET A 191 3.28 -7.43 3.31
N SER A 192 2.54 -7.22 2.22
CA SER A 192 2.54 -8.17 1.10
C SER A 192 3.95 -8.30 0.54
N ALA A 193 4.41 -9.54 0.32
CA ALA A 193 5.69 -9.77 -0.33
C ALA A 193 5.62 -9.24 -1.77
N THR A 194 6.20 -8.07 -2.01
CA THR A 194 6.28 -7.52 -3.37
C THR A 194 7.32 -8.26 -4.18
N GLY A 195 6.88 -9.32 -4.83
CA GLY A 195 7.75 -10.19 -5.62
C GLY A 195 7.02 -10.80 -6.80
N LYS A 196 6.57 -9.95 -7.73
CA LYS A 196 6.00 -10.22 -9.08
C LYS A 196 4.47 -10.17 -9.17
N PRO A 197 3.86 -9.23 -9.92
CA PRO A 197 2.77 -9.65 -10.79
C PRO A 197 3.34 -10.68 -11.77
N GLU A 198 2.67 -11.80 -11.94
CA GLU A 198 2.93 -12.72 -13.05
C GLU A 198 3.17 -11.92 -14.32
N ARG A 199 4.39 -12.03 -14.87
CA ARG A 199 4.86 -11.71 -16.24
C ARG A 199 6.30 -11.17 -16.22
N SER A 200 7.24 -12.04 -15.89
CA SER A 200 8.60 -11.95 -16.43
C SER A 200 8.82 -13.18 -17.31
N PHE A 201 8.68 -13.00 -18.63
CA PHE A 201 9.21 -13.95 -19.61
C PHE A 201 10.73 -13.83 -19.58
N ASP A 202 11.39 -14.50 -18.65
CA ASP A 202 12.77 -14.92 -18.87
C ASP A 202 13.15 -16.06 -17.91
N ASN A 203 13.57 -17.17 -18.51
CA ASN A 203 14.30 -18.30 -17.91
C ASN A 203 13.60 -19.12 -16.81
N GLY A 204 12.65 -19.96 -17.24
CA GLY A 204 12.69 -21.42 -16.99
C GLY A 204 12.55 -22.01 -15.58
N ALA A 205 12.52 -21.22 -14.51
CA ALA A 205 12.26 -21.70 -13.15
C ALA A 205 11.02 -21.01 -12.58
N PHE A 206 9.87 -21.65 -12.78
CA PHE A 206 8.60 -21.25 -12.19
C PHE A 206 8.57 -21.69 -10.72
N GLU A 207 8.73 -20.75 -9.79
CA GLU A 207 8.01 -20.81 -8.52
C GLU A 207 6.78 -19.92 -8.67
N THR A 208 5.73 -20.49 -9.24
CA THR A 208 4.40 -19.90 -9.27
C THR A 208 3.90 -19.85 -7.83
N CYS A 209 3.70 -18.66 -7.28
CA CYS A 209 2.98 -18.55 -6.01
C CYS A 209 1.51 -18.91 -6.31
N GLU A 210 1.16 -20.17 -6.05
CA GLU A 210 -0.14 -20.78 -6.38
C GLU A 210 -1.35 -20.15 -5.65
N TYR A 211 -1.11 -19.20 -4.75
CA TYR A 211 -2.11 -18.57 -3.87
C TYR A 211 -2.07 -17.05 -4.04
N SER A 212 -3.24 -16.41 -4.03
CA SER A 212 -3.30 -14.95 -4.01
C SER A 212 -2.81 -14.41 -2.65
N THR A 213 -2.36 -13.15 -2.61
CA THR A 213 -1.97 -12.49 -1.35
C THR A 213 -3.10 -12.58 -0.31
N ILE A 214 -4.35 -12.46 -0.76
CA ILE A 214 -5.55 -12.52 0.08
C ILE A 214 -5.69 -13.91 0.72
N ASP A 215 -5.52 -14.98 -0.06
CA ASP A 215 -5.59 -16.36 0.46
C ASP A 215 -4.47 -16.63 1.49
N LEU A 216 -3.28 -16.06 1.27
CA LEU A 216 -2.17 -16.17 2.22
C LEU A 216 -2.47 -15.44 3.53
N VAL A 217 -3.10 -14.27 3.47
CA VAL A 217 -3.54 -13.54 4.68
C VAL A 217 -4.61 -14.34 5.41
N GLU A 218 -5.63 -14.83 4.71
CA GLU A 218 -6.69 -15.65 5.31
C GLU A 218 -6.10 -16.89 5.98
N THR A 219 -5.24 -17.63 5.28
CA THR A 219 -4.57 -18.82 5.83
C THR A 219 -3.74 -18.47 7.07
N LEU A 220 -2.98 -17.37 7.04
CA LEU A 220 -2.16 -16.94 8.17
C LEU A 220 -3.02 -16.57 9.38
N LEU A 221 -4.09 -15.81 9.19
CA LEU A 221 -4.94 -15.35 10.29
C LEU A 221 -5.79 -16.48 10.90
N LEU A 222 -6.05 -17.56 10.16
CA LEU A 222 -6.73 -18.75 10.67
C LEU A 222 -5.79 -19.77 11.30
N ASP A 223 -4.47 -19.61 11.15
CA ASP A 223 -3.47 -20.52 11.70
C ASP A 223 -3.16 -20.18 13.16
N MET A 224 -3.69 -21.00 14.08
CA MET A 224 -3.53 -20.84 15.53
C MET A 224 -2.11 -21.16 16.04
N GLU A 225 -1.27 -21.82 15.23
CA GLU A 225 0.13 -22.10 15.61
C GLU A 225 1.07 -21.00 15.14
N ARG A 226 0.73 -20.33 14.02
CA ARG A 226 1.60 -19.36 13.34
C ARG A 226 1.24 -17.91 13.57
N PHE A 227 0.07 -17.65 14.14
CA PHE A 227 -0.45 -16.32 14.38
C PHE A 227 -0.89 -16.11 15.83
N VAL A 228 -1.17 -14.86 16.19
CA VAL A 228 -1.65 -14.48 17.52
C VAL A 228 -2.95 -15.23 17.86
N GLU A 229 -3.02 -15.79 19.08
CA GLU A 229 -4.22 -16.43 19.61
C GLU A 229 -5.40 -15.44 19.67
N GLU A 230 -6.61 -15.93 19.38
CA GLU A 230 -7.82 -15.10 19.27
C GLU A 230 -8.06 -14.22 20.51
N GLU A 231 -7.75 -14.73 21.71
CA GLU A 231 -7.92 -14.04 22.98
C GLU A 231 -7.12 -12.73 23.06
N GLN A 232 -6.00 -12.65 22.32
CA GLN A 232 -5.12 -11.48 22.33
C GLN A 232 -5.44 -10.49 21.20
N ARG A 233 -6.14 -10.93 20.14
CA ARG A 233 -6.38 -10.12 18.93
C ARG A 233 -7.19 -8.85 19.21
N ALA A 234 -8.09 -8.87 20.20
CA ALA A 234 -8.81 -7.67 20.61
C ALA A 234 -7.89 -6.56 21.17
N SER A 235 -6.76 -6.94 21.78
CA SER A 235 -5.80 -6.00 22.34
C SER A 235 -4.80 -5.46 21.31
N VAL A 236 -4.50 -6.23 20.26
CA VAL A 236 -3.40 -5.98 19.31
C VAL A 236 -3.86 -5.15 18.11
N PRO A 237 -3.27 -3.97 17.84
CA PRO A 237 -3.45 -3.27 16.57
C PRO A 237 -2.76 -4.00 15.41
N ILE A 238 -3.45 -4.09 14.28
CA ILE A 238 -2.93 -4.71 13.05
C ILE A 238 -2.96 -3.73 11.88
N ILE A 239 -1.84 -3.62 11.19
CA ILE A 239 -1.65 -2.76 10.01
C ILE A 239 -1.29 -3.66 8.83
N LEU A 240 -2.08 -3.59 7.78
CA LEU A 240 -1.92 -4.40 6.57
C LEU A 240 -1.51 -3.49 5.41
N ILE A 241 -0.33 -3.74 4.84
CA ILE A 241 0.26 -2.97 3.74
C ILE A 241 0.23 -3.79 2.46
N LEU A 242 -0.59 -3.39 1.49
CA LEU A 242 -0.81 -4.12 0.24
C LEU A 242 -0.84 -3.19 -0.99
N PRO A 243 -0.64 -3.72 -2.21
CA PRO A 243 -0.92 -3.02 -3.44
C PRO A 243 -2.36 -2.48 -3.49
N ALA A 244 -2.56 -1.31 -4.11
CA ALA A 244 -3.84 -0.61 -4.12
C ALA A 244 -5.05 -1.43 -4.63
N HIS A 245 -4.81 -2.41 -5.51
CA HIS A 245 -5.86 -3.26 -6.08
C HIS A 245 -6.30 -4.40 -5.15
N GLU A 246 -5.51 -4.71 -4.12
CA GLU A 246 -5.80 -5.77 -3.13
C GLU A 246 -6.47 -5.23 -1.85
N ILE A 247 -6.48 -3.90 -1.66
CA ILE A 247 -7.05 -3.28 -0.44
C ILE A 247 -8.54 -3.59 -0.29
N GLN A 248 -9.34 -3.35 -1.33
CA GLN A 248 -10.80 -3.58 -1.24
C GLN A 248 -11.15 -5.07 -1.03
N PRO A 249 -10.57 -6.04 -1.77
CA PRO A 249 -10.76 -7.45 -1.47
C PRO A 249 -10.39 -7.83 -0.04
N LEU A 250 -9.34 -7.23 0.52
CA LEU A 250 -8.92 -7.50 1.89
C LEU A 250 -9.88 -6.91 2.93
N GLU A 251 -10.39 -5.70 2.70
CA GLU A 251 -11.43 -5.10 3.55
C GLU A 251 -12.69 -5.98 3.58
N GLU A 252 -13.09 -6.51 2.42
CA GLU A 252 -14.22 -7.44 2.28
C GLU A 252 -13.96 -8.77 3.02
N LEU A 253 -12.74 -9.30 2.94
CA LEU A 253 -12.32 -10.50 3.67
C LEU A 253 -12.39 -10.30 5.20
N PHE A 254 -11.89 -9.16 5.70
CA PHE A 254 -11.97 -8.85 7.14
C PHE A 254 -13.41 -8.69 7.60
N ALA A 255 -14.24 -8.00 6.81
CA ALA A 255 -15.65 -7.82 7.15
C ALA A 255 -16.44 -9.15 7.17
N SER A 256 -16.11 -10.10 6.29
CA SER A 256 -16.79 -11.40 6.23
C SER A 256 -16.42 -12.35 7.37
N HIS A 257 -15.30 -12.11 8.05
CA HIS A 257 -14.76 -12.94 9.13
C HIS A 257 -14.80 -12.28 10.51
N ASP A 258 -15.69 -11.30 10.73
CA ASP A 258 -15.79 -10.55 11.99
C ASP A 258 -14.42 -9.97 12.43
N HIS A 259 -13.69 -9.43 11.45
CA HIS A 259 -12.33 -8.91 11.60
C HIS A 259 -11.34 -9.89 12.22
N PHE A 260 -11.56 -11.21 12.10
CA PHE A 260 -10.70 -12.26 12.64
C PHE A 260 -10.46 -12.13 14.16
N GLY A 261 -11.39 -11.54 14.90
CA GLY A 261 -11.27 -11.28 16.35
C GLY A 261 -10.52 -10.00 16.72
N PHE A 262 -10.07 -9.22 15.73
CA PHE A 262 -9.51 -7.89 15.97
C PHE A 262 -10.62 -6.87 16.24
N THR A 263 -10.33 -5.89 17.09
CA THR A 263 -11.21 -4.72 17.25
C THR A 263 -11.20 -3.91 15.95
N PRO A 264 -12.35 -3.63 15.30
CA PRO A 264 -12.39 -2.96 13.99
C PRO A 264 -11.64 -1.62 13.95
N GLU A 265 -11.68 -0.84 15.04
CA GLU A 265 -10.97 0.44 15.16
C GLU A 265 -9.44 0.29 15.20
N LYS A 266 -8.94 -0.93 15.46
CA LYS A 266 -7.52 -1.28 15.54
C LYS A 266 -7.00 -1.97 14.27
N VAL A 267 -7.85 -2.17 13.26
CA VAL A 267 -7.46 -2.71 11.95
C VAL A 267 -7.25 -1.56 10.98
N THR A 268 -6.05 -1.46 10.39
CA THR A 268 -5.71 -0.40 9.42
C THR A 268 -5.18 -1.01 8.12
N PHE A 269 -5.79 -0.62 7.00
CA PHE A 269 -5.32 -0.98 5.66
C PHE A 269 -4.58 0.18 5.03
N LEU A 270 -3.40 -0.08 4.47
CA LEU A 270 -2.56 0.92 3.82
C LEU A 270 -2.13 0.45 2.44
N VAL A 271 -2.18 1.38 1.49
CA VAL A 271 -1.56 1.17 0.18
C VAL A 271 -0.04 1.24 0.34
N GLU A 272 0.65 0.26 -0.24
CA GLU A 272 2.10 0.25 -0.31
C GLU A 272 2.68 1.53 -0.94
N GLU A 273 3.74 2.06 -0.33
CA GLU A 273 4.50 3.19 -0.86
C GLU A 273 5.22 2.81 -2.16
N SER A 274 5.01 3.60 -3.20
CA SER A 274 5.67 3.42 -4.50
C SER A 274 6.38 4.69 -4.95
N LEU A 275 7.51 4.51 -5.62
CA LEU A 275 8.29 5.59 -6.20
C LEU A 275 8.17 5.63 -7.72
N PRO A 276 8.15 6.83 -8.32
CA PRO A 276 8.26 6.95 -9.77
C PRO A 276 9.57 6.34 -10.29
N VAL A 277 9.47 5.57 -11.36
CA VAL A 277 10.63 5.05 -12.11
C VAL A 277 11.25 6.22 -12.87
N VAL A 278 12.58 6.34 -12.86
CA VAL A 278 13.29 7.44 -13.53
C VAL A 278 14.16 6.92 -14.67
N SER A 279 14.31 7.70 -15.72
CA SER A 279 15.20 7.39 -16.83
C SER A 279 16.66 7.33 -16.39
N CYS A 280 17.46 6.45 -17.00
CA CYS A 280 18.91 6.58 -16.95
C CYS A 280 19.32 7.86 -17.70
N SER A 281 20.29 8.60 -17.16
CA SER A 281 20.87 9.75 -17.87
C SER A 281 21.65 9.24 -19.08
N SER A 282 21.32 9.73 -20.28
CA SER A 282 22.20 9.64 -21.44
C SER A 282 23.27 10.72 -21.33
N VAL A 283 24.44 10.51 -21.95
CA VAL A 283 25.61 11.41 -21.92
C VAL A 283 25.27 12.87 -22.32
N GLU A 284 24.15 13.07 -23.03
CA GLU A 284 23.68 14.37 -23.52
C GLU A 284 22.60 15.03 -22.63
N GLN A 285 21.99 14.31 -21.70
CA GLN A 285 20.95 14.82 -20.78
C GLN A 285 21.30 14.50 -19.33
N LYS A 286 21.75 15.52 -18.59
CA LYS A 286 22.03 15.44 -17.14
C LYS A 286 20.78 15.31 -16.26
N ASN A 287 19.60 15.13 -16.85
CA ASN A 287 18.33 15.20 -16.11
C ASN A 287 17.63 13.84 -16.11
N TYR A 288 17.52 13.25 -14.92
CA TYR A 288 16.72 12.05 -14.67
C TYR A 288 15.24 12.42 -14.73
N LYS A 289 14.50 11.86 -15.68
CA LYS A 289 13.07 12.13 -15.88
C LYS A 289 12.23 10.97 -15.39
N VAL A 290 11.14 11.27 -14.69
CA VAL A 290 10.12 10.28 -14.35
C VAL A 290 9.53 9.68 -15.63
N LEU A 291 9.49 8.35 -15.72
CA LEU A 291 8.90 7.66 -16.85
C LEU A 291 7.37 7.62 -16.75
N MET A 292 6.70 7.66 -17.91
CA MET A 292 5.25 7.59 -18.01
C MET A 292 4.87 6.21 -18.57
N LYS A 293 3.98 5.47 -17.90
CA LYS A 293 3.43 4.20 -18.40
C LYS A 293 2.42 4.43 -19.53
N SER A 294 1.73 5.57 -19.50
CA SER A 294 0.88 6.08 -20.58
C SER A 294 0.80 7.61 -20.48
N PRO A 295 0.22 8.34 -21.43
CA PRO A 295 0.11 9.80 -21.37
C PRO A 295 -0.50 10.34 -20.06
N TRP A 296 -1.32 9.56 -19.38
CA TRP A 296 -2.02 9.94 -18.14
C TRP A 296 -1.68 9.02 -16.96
N MET A 297 -0.64 8.20 -17.05
CA MET A 297 -0.24 7.28 -15.98
C MET A 297 1.27 7.33 -15.75
N ILE A 298 1.69 7.67 -14.54
CA ILE A 298 3.09 7.64 -14.12
C ILE A 298 3.53 6.18 -13.97
N LEU A 299 4.73 5.85 -14.43
CA LEU A 299 5.33 4.54 -14.16
C LEU A 299 5.91 4.54 -12.74
N GLN A 300 5.48 3.60 -11.90
CA GLN A 300 5.87 3.52 -10.50
C GLN A 300 6.31 2.09 -10.16
N SER A 301 7.26 1.97 -9.23
CA SER A 301 7.71 0.72 -8.66
C SER A 301 7.55 0.73 -7.13
N PRO A 302 7.20 -0.39 -6.50
CA PRO A 302 7.20 -0.54 -5.04
C PRO A 302 8.54 -0.13 -4.42
N LEU A 303 8.49 0.57 -3.28
CA LEU A 303 9.69 0.98 -2.54
C LEU A 303 10.36 -0.19 -1.81
N GLY A 304 9.63 -1.27 -1.53
CA GLY A 304 10.10 -2.41 -0.75
C GLY A 304 9.93 -2.23 0.75
N SER A 305 10.48 -3.16 1.54
CA SER A 305 10.22 -3.30 2.98
C SER A 305 10.64 -2.09 3.82
N GLY A 306 11.68 -1.36 3.42
CA GLY A 306 12.08 -0.11 4.08
C GLY A 306 11.01 0.99 3.96
N GLY A 307 10.08 0.87 3.01
CA GLY A 307 8.94 1.78 2.84
C GLY A 307 7.99 1.80 4.03
N ILE A 308 7.93 0.72 4.83
CA ILE A 308 7.10 0.64 6.04
C ILE A 308 7.39 1.82 6.97
N ILE A 309 8.67 2.14 7.18
CA ILE A 309 9.07 3.20 8.10
C ILE A 309 8.53 4.55 7.58
N SER A 310 8.59 4.78 6.26
CA SER A 310 8.09 6.02 5.63
C SER A 310 6.58 6.16 5.73
N MET A 311 5.86 5.05 5.56
CA MET A 311 4.40 5.01 5.67
C MET A 311 3.93 5.30 7.09
N LEU A 312 4.50 4.61 8.09
CA LEU A 312 4.14 4.79 9.49
C LEU A 312 4.41 6.23 9.99
N SER A 313 5.38 6.91 9.38
CA SER A 313 5.66 8.33 9.62
C SER A 313 4.62 9.25 8.94
N SER A 314 4.29 8.98 7.67
CA SER A 314 3.47 9.87 6.84
C SER A 314 1.99 9.91 7.22
N TYR A 315 1.47 8.81 7.77
CA TYR A 315 0.05 8.70 8.14
C TYR A 315 -0.26 9.07 9.60
N ASN A 316 0.71 9.61 10.36
CA ASN A 316 0.61 9.82 11.83
C ASN A 316 0.25 8.56 12.64
N ILE A 317 0.28 7.39 12.03
CA ILE A 317 -0.06 6.10 12.67
C ILE A 317 0.84 5.85 13.86
N SER A 318 2.13 6.16 13.72
CA SER A 318 3.09 6.07 14.82
C SER A 318 2.66 6.86 16.06
N GLU A 319 2.12 8.07 15.92
CA GLU A 319 1.64 8.86 17.06
C GLU A 319 0.42 8.23 17.72
N ASP A 320 -0.49 7.67 16.93
CA ASP A 320 -1.71 7.05 17.44
C ASP A 320 -1.42 5.71 18.13
N LEU A 321 -0.47 4.92 17.61
CA LEU A 321 0.05 3.73 18.28
C LEU A 321 0.70 4.08 19.63
N ILE A 322 1.51 5.15 19.69
CA ILE A 322 2.12 5.61 20.95
C ILE A 322 1.04 6.02 21.96
N LYS A 323 0.04 6.79 21.53
CA LYS A 323 -1.08 7.20 22.41
C LYS A 323 -1.88 6.00 22.91
N SER A 324 -1.96 4.94 22.10
CA SER A 324 -2.66 3.71 22.43
C SER A 324 -1.84 2.78 23.35
N GLY A 325 -0.63 3.17 23.75
CA GLY A 325 0.21 2.39 24.67
C GLY A 325 1.11 1.36 23.98
N VAL A 326 1.22 1.39 22.65
CA VAL A 326 2.10 0.47 21.91
C VAL A 326 3.57 0.82 22.16
N GLU A 327 4.35 -0.18 22.57
CA GLU A 327 5.78 -0.11 22.84
C GLU A 327 6.63 -0.82 21.79
N TYR A 328 6.07 -1.83 21.10
CA TYR A 328 6.76 -2.65 20.10
C TYR A 328 5.97 -2.76 18.80
N LEU A 329 6.68 -2.73 17.67
CA LEU A 329 6.15 -3.08 16.35
C LEU A 329 6.74 -4.42 15.93
N GLU A 330 5.90 -5.37 15.55
CA GLU A 330 6.32 -6.60 14.87
C GLU A 330 6.04 -6.45 13.37
N LEU A 331 7.09 -6.40 12.57
CA LEU A 331 7.04 -6.20 11.13
C LEU A 331 7.32 -7.55 10.44
N CYS A 332 6.35 -8.05 9.68
CA CYS A 332 6.49 -9.31 8.95
C CYS A 332 6.05 -9.14 7.50
N ASN A 333 6.66 -9.91 6.61
CA ASN A 333 6.12 -10.10 5.27
C ASN A 333 5.10 -11.24 5.21
N ILE A 334 4.08 -11.10 4.38
CA ILE A 334 3.07 -12.13 4.12
C ILE A 334 3.67 -13.14 3.15
N ASN A 335 3.91 -14.36 3.63
CA ASN A 335 4.34 -15.50 2.82
C ASN A 335 3.86 -16.81 3.47
N LYS A 336 4.04 -17.95 2.77
CA LYS A 336 3.62 -19.28 3.26
C LYS A 336 4.31 -19.75 4.55
N ARG A 337 5.44 -19.15 4.91
CA ARG A 337 6.28 -19.48 6.07
C ARG A 337 6.20 -18.43 7.17
N CYS A 338 5.31 -17.45 7.01
CA CYS A 338 5.20 -16.32 7.92
C CYS A 338 4.81 -16.86 9.30
N LEU A 339 5.60 -16.47 10.30
CA LEU A 339 5.30 -16.68 11.70
C LEU A 339 5.18 -15.28 12.27
N CYS A 340 3.98 -14.89 12.70
CA CYS A 340 3.72 -13.56 13.21
C CYS A 340 3.05 -13.66 14.58
N GLY A 341 3.37 -12.73 15.46
CA GLY A 341 2.89 -12.80 16.84
C GLY A 341 3.67 -13.78 17.71
N SER A 342 4.95 -13.99 17.40
CA SER A 342 5.80 -14.90 18.17
C SER A 342 6.09 -14.32 19.55
N LEU A 343 5.34 -14.78 20.56
CA LEU A 343 5.50 -14.37 21.97
C LEU A 343 6.93 -14.57 22.47
N ASN A 344 7.57 -15.68 22.10
CA ASN A 344 8.95 -15.96 22.50
C ASN A 344 9.93 -14.96 21.90
N PHE A 345 9.78 -14.65 20.61
CA PHE A 345 10.67 -13.72 19.94
C PHE A 345 10.51 -12.30 20.51
N LEU A 346 9.26 -11.85 20.66
CA LEU A 346 8.96 -10.57 21.30
C LEU A 346 9.54 -10.49 22.72
N GLY A 347 9.32 -11.51 23.54
CA GLY A 347 9.82 -11.55 24.91
C GLY A 347 11.35 -11.60 25.01
N PHE A 348 12.01 -12.27 24.06
CA PHE A 348 13.47 -12.27 23.95
C PHE A 348 14.02 -10.88 23.61
N VAL A 349 13.40 -10.20 22.62
CA VAL A 349 13.80 -8.84 22.23
C VAL A 349 13.60 -7.87 23.38
N SER A 350 12.49 -7.98 24.11
CA SER A 350 12.22 -7.21 25.32
C SER A 350 13.22 -7.50 26.44
N SER A 351 13.55 -8.78 26.70
CA SER A 351 14.46 -9.17 27.80
C SER A 351 15.90 -8.71 27.57
N CYS A 352 16.30 -8.60 26.31
CA CYS A 352 17.58 -8.05 25.89
C CYS A 352 17.63 -6.52 25.86
N GLU A 353 16.49 -5.84 26.10
CA GLU A 353 16.32 -4.38 25.94
C GLU A 353 16.79 -3.86 24.57
N ALA A 354 16.76 -4.73 23.56
CA ALA A 354 17.39 -4.50 22.27
C ALA A 354 16.74 -3.32 21.53
N ASP A 355 17.52 -2.62 20.71
CA ASP A 355 16.99 -1.55 19.86
C ASP A 355 16.31 -2.10 18.60
N VAL A 356 16.65 -3.32 18.16
CA VAL A 356 16.04 -4.05 17.05
C VAL A 356 16.18 -5.55 17.34
N GLY A 357 15.14 -6.33 17.09
CA GLY A 357 15.18 -7.79 17.02
C GLY A 357 14.98 -8.26 15.59
N ILE A 358 15.75 -9.25 15.14
CA ILE A 358 15.61 -9.85 13.81
C ILE A 358 15.48 -11.36 13.99
N GLN A 359 14.44 -11.94 13.42
CA GLN A 359 14.27 -13.39 13.35
C GLN A 359 14.66 -13.88 11.97
N THR A 360 15.52 -14.89 11.92
CA THR A 360 16.02 -15.46 10.67
C THR A 360 15.77 -16.95 10.56
N PHE A 361 15.58 -17.43 9.32
CA PHE A 361 15.46 -18.84 8.98
C PHE A 361 16.59 -19.21 8.01
N LYS A 362 16.98 -20.49 8.00
CA LYS A 362 18.07 -20.97 7.13
C LYS A 362 17.79 -20.77 5.64
N ASP A 363 16.51 -20.77 5.26
CA ASP A 363 16.03 -20.67 3.88
C ASP A 363 15.09 -19.46 3.71
N LEU A 364 15.51 -18.27 4.15
CA LEU A 364 14.80 -17.02 3.87
C LEU A 364 14.91 -16.69 2.37
N GLY A 365 13.77 -16.35 1.75
CA GLY A 365 13.76 -15.70 0.45
C GLY A 365 14.42 -14.31 0.51
N GLU A 366 14.83 -13.79 -0.64
CA GLU A 366 15.54 -12.49 -0.71
C GLU A 366 14.76 -11.30 -0.13
N ASP A 367 13.44 -11.36 -0.17
CA ASP A 367 12.53 -10.30 0.31
C ASP A 367 11.86 -10.64 1.65
N ASP A 368 12.20 -11.76 2.29
CA ASP A 368 11.59 -12.17 3.55
C ASP A 368 12.15 -11.40 4.76
N PHE A 369 11.25 -10.93 5.63
CA PHE A 369 11.66 -10.25 6.85
C PHE A 369 10.72 -10.48 8.02
N HIS A 370 11.34 -10.55 9.20
CA HIS A 370 10.66 -10.61 10.49
C HIS A 370 11.48 -9.81 11.50
N VAL A 371 10.96 -8.63 11.84
CA VAL A 371 11.67 -7.64 12.64
C VAL A 371 10.77 -7.17 13.78
N VAL A 372 11.28 -7.18 15.01
CA VAL A 372 10.65 -6.51 16.15
C VAL A 372 11.38 -5.21 16.42
N LEU A 373 10.66 -4.09 16.36
CA LEU A 373 11.18 -2.75 16.51
C LEU A 373 10.48 -2.04 17.68
N PRO A 374 11.20 -1.76 18.78
CA PRO A 374 10.69 -0.88 19.83
C PRO A 374 10.33 0.51 19.29
N MET A 375 9.26 1.11 19.79
CA MET A 375 8.82 2.45 19.40
C MET A 375 9.87 3.53 19.71
N LYS A 376 10.75 3.32 20.70
CA LYS A 376 11.91 4.18 20.96
C LYS A 376 12.86 4.24 19.75
N SER A 377 13.09 3.10 19.09
CA SER A 377 13.96 2.97 17.92
C SER A 377 13.28 3.49 16.66
N MET A 378 11.98 3.18 16.51
CA MET A 378 11.15 3.74 15.44
C MET A 378 11.20 5.27 15.43
N LYS A 379 11.06 5.92 16.59
CA LYS A 379 11.19 7.39 16.72
C LYS A 379 12.57 7.92 16.28
N LYS A 380 13.65 7.16 16.50
CA LYS A 380 15.00 7.54 16.02
C LYS A 380 15.06 7.45 14.50
N LEU A 381 14.57 6.35 13.91
CA LEU A 381 14.54 6.14 12.46
C LEU A 381 13.68 7.19 11.74
N MET A 382 12.53 7.56 12.32
CA MET A 382 11.66 8.61 11.76
C MET A 382 12.37 9.97 11.67
N LYS A 383 13.28 10.29 12.60
CA LYS A 383 14.08 11.53 12.53
C LYS A 383 15.12 11.53 11.41
N GLN A 384 15.46 10.35 10.88
CA GLN A 384 16.46 10.16 9.83
C GLN A 384 15.81 9.93 8.45
N MET A 385 14.49 10.12 8.32
CA MET A 385 13.71 9.95 7.08
C MET A 385 14.22 10.75 5.87
N GLU A 386 14.95 11.84 6.10
CA GLU A 386 15.55 12.63 5.01
C GLU A 386 16.76 11.94 4.35
N GLN A 387 17.20 10.81 4.90
CA GLN A 387 18.39 10.06 4.48
C GLN A 387 18.10 8.56 4.28
N LEU A 388 16.90 8.21 3.82
CA LEU A 388 16.60 6.81 3.49
C LEU A 388 17.61 6.29 2.44
N PRO A 389 18.23 5.12 2.67
CA PRO A 389 19.28 4.59 1.80
C PRO A 389 18.68 3.98 0.52
N LEU A 390 18.10 4.83 -0.32
CA LEU A 390 17.51 4.43 -1.60
C LEU A 390 18.58 3.88 -2.54
N GLN A 391 18.38 2.65 -2.99
CA GLN A 391 19.28 1.98 -3.93
C GLN A 391 18.68 2.05 -5.35
N PRO A 392 19.39 2.68 -6.31
CA PRO A 392 18.98 2.67 -7.71
C PRO A 392 19.27 1.31 -8.35
N ILE A 393 18.23 0.62 -8.81
CA ILE A 393 18.33 -0.66 -9.52
C ILE A 393 18.08 -0.41 -11.01
N PRO A 394 19.07 -0.66 -11.88
CA PRO A 394 18.90 -0.50 -13.32
C PRO A 394 17.95 -1.57 -13.86
N LYS A 395 16.87 -1.14 -14.55
CA LYS A 395 15.91 -2.02 -15.20
C LYS A 395 15.50 -1.51 -16.59
N SER A 396 15.05 -2.45 -17.41
CA SER A 396 14.44 -2.19 -18.72
C SER A 396 12.94 -2.00 -18.54
N ASN A 397 12.46 -0.77 -18.69
CA ASN A 397 11.05 -0.43 -18.54
C ASN A 397 10.50 0.21 -19.82
N SER A 398 9.46 -0.42 -20.38
CA SER A 398 8.65 0.17 -21.45
C SER A 398 7.91 1.38 -20.93
N HIS A 399 7.91 2.46 -21.71
CA HIS A 399 7.29 3.72 -21.33
C HIS A 399 6.86 4.51 -22.55
N VAL A 400 6.13 5.61 -22.33
CA VAL A 400 5.68 6.52 -23.38
C VAL A 400 6.37 7.86 -23.21
N GLU A 401 6.90 8.41 -24.30
CA GLU A 401 7.47 9.76 -24.33
C GLU A 401 6.77 10.62 -25.39
N MET A 402 6.72 11.93 -25.14
CA MET A 402 6.25 12.90 -26.12
C MET A 402 7.41 13.33 -27.02
N VAL A 403 7.41 12.89 -28.28
CA VAL A 403 8.38 13.26 -29.29
C VAL A 403 7.66 14.00 -30.41
N ASN A 404 8.12 15.19 -30.79
CA ASN A 404 7.52 15.99 -31.87
C ASN A 404 6.00 16.23 -31.75
N LYS A 405 5.48 16.34 -30.52
CA LYS A 405 4.04 16.49 -30.18
C LYS A 405 3.19 15.23 -30.39
N GLU A 406 3.81 14.08 -30.61
CA GLU A 406 3.17 12.77 -30.66
C GLU A 406 3.66 11.90 -29.51
N TRP A 407 2.78 11.04 -28.99
CA TRP A 407 3.14 10.07 -27.98
C TRP A 407 3.69 8.82 -28.66
N VAL A 408 4.90 8.43 -28.26
CA VAL A 408 5.63 7.29 -28.83
C VAL A 408 5.90 6.28 -27.73
N ASP A 409 5.60 5.01 -28.02
CA ASP A 409 5.95 3.89 -27.16
C ASP A 409 7.43 3.54 -27.33
N ILE A 410 8.16 3.50 -26.22
CA ILE A 410 9.58 3.17 -26.18
C ILE A 410 9.75 1.81 -25.53
N VAL A 411 10.31 0.86 -26.28
CA VAL A 411 10.65 -0.49 -25.81
C VAL A 411 12.18 -0.62 -25.80
N PRO A 412 12.81 -0.60 -24.62
CA PRO A 412 14.26 -0.61 -24.53
C PRO A 412 14.85 -2.02 -24.71
N SER A 413 16.00 -2.13 -25.37
CA SER A 413 16.77 -3.38 -25.51
C SER A 413 17.80 -3.61 -24.39
N ALA A 414 18.04 -2.61 -23.55
CA ALA A 414 18.96 -2.62 -22.42
C ALA A 414 18.40 -1.74 -21.29
N PRO A 415 18.91 -1.86 -20.04
CA PRO A 415 18.42 -1.05 -18.92
C PRO A 415 18.44 0.45 -19.24
N ASN A 416 17.26 1.06 -19.21
CA ASN A 416 17.02 2.46 -19.58
C ASN A 416 16.48 3.30 -18.41
N SER A 417 16.31 2.68 -17.25
CA SER A 417 15.66 3.29 -16.10
C SER A 417 16.22 2.78 -14.77
N TYR A 418 16.00 3.55 -13.72
CA TYR A 418 16.21 3.14 -12.33
C TYR A 418 14.86 2.98 -11.62
N GLU A 419 14.68 1.81 -11.03
CA GLU A 419 13.75 1.61 -9.92
C GLU A 419 14.48 1.85 -8.61
N PHE A 420 13.79 2.34 -7.59
CA PHE A 420 14.40 2.59 -6.28
C PHE A 420 13.80 1.67 -5.25
N CYS A 421 14.65 0.99 -4.51
CA CYS A 421 14.24 0.16 -3.38
C CYS A 421 14.95 0.58 -2.09
N CYS A 422 14.33 0.25 -0.97
CA CYS A 422 14.90 0.33 0.36
C CYS A 422 14.58 -0.98 1.09
N SER A 423 15.60 -1.61 1.67
CA SER A 423 15.40 -2.77 2.56
C SER A 423 15.09 -2.28 3.98
N ILE A 424 14.34 -3.07 4.75
CA ILE A 424 14.14 -2.85 6.19
C ILE A 424 15.42 -3.08 7.00
N TYR A 425 16.42 -3.75 6.40
CA TYR A 425 17.71 -4.05 7.02
C TYR A 425 18.80 -2.99 6.77
N ASP A 426 18.57 -2.09 5.81
CA ASP A 426 19.44 -0.92 5.55
C ASP A 426 19.05 0.25 6.46
#